data_AF-A0A7Y6X5Y4-F1
#
_entry.id   AF-A0A7Y6X5Y4-F1
#
_cell.length_a   1.000
_cell.length_b   1.000
_cell.length_c   1.000
_cell.angle_alpha   90.00
_cell.angle_beta   90.00
_cell.angle_gamma   90.00
#
_symmetry.space_group_name_H-M   'P 1'
#
loop_
_entity.id
_entity.type
_entity.pdbx_description
1 polymer ?
#
loop_
_entity_poly.entity_id
_entity_poly.type
_entity_poly.pdbx_seq_one_letter_code
_entity_poly.pdbx_strand_id
1 'polypeptide(L)'
;MNDDMTRERLVEGVSELESRVGQPLPLAQSLHQALLGAVFPLTAEELTWVARENEASPTVLSLLGVLPRGSFPSVDAVAVALEQDAERAEPLPEPRASTLTSSR
;
A
#
# COMPACT_ATOMS: atom_id res chain seq x y z
N MET A 1 41.91 -7.56 -7.22
CA MET A 1 40.98 -8.58 -6.69
C MET A 1 40.65 -8.25 -5.24
N ASN A 2 39.70 -7.34 -4.97
CA ASN A 2 38.78 -7.33 -3.81
C ASN A 2 37.98 -6.02 -3.79
N ASP A 3 36.93 -5.92 -4.60
CA ASP A 3 35.98 -4.79 -4.55
C ASP A 3 34.51 -5.26 -4.62
N ASP A 4 34.25 -6.58 -4.61
CA ASP A 4 32.95 -7.14 -4.98
C ASP A 4 32.08 -7.60 -3.79
N MET A 5 32.61 -7.68 -2.57
CA MET A 5 31.90 -8.34 -1.45
C MET A 5 30.90 -7.43 -0.68
N THR A 6 31.04 -6.12 -0.80
CA THR A 6 30.22 -5.16 -0.03
C THR A 6 28.88 -4.84 -0.69
N ARG A 7 28.75 -5.12 -1.99
CA ARG A 7 27.56 -4.78 -2.76
C ARG A 7 26.46 -5.83 -2.62
N GLU A 8 26.83 -7.10 -2.46
CA GLU A 8 25.90 -8.22 -2.28
C GLU A 8 25.19 -8.15 -0.92
N ARG A 9 25.92 -7.80 0.15
CA ARG A 9 25.40 -7.70 1.52
C ARG A 9 24.33 -6.63 1.72
N LEU A 10 24.31 -5.59 0.88
CA LEU A 10 23.28 -4.54 0.97
C LEU A 10 21.98 -4.93 0.24
N VAL A 11 22.08 -5.74 -0.82
CA VAL A 11 20.92 -6.27 -1.57
C VAL A 11 20.17 -7.33 -0.74
N GLU A 12 20.91 -8.16 0.02
CA GLU A 12 20.31 -9.14 0.93
C GLU A 12 19.52 -8.49 2.07
N GLY A 13 20.00 -7.36 2.62
CA GLY A 13 19.30 -6.65 3.70
C GLY A 13 17.98 -5.99 3.29
N VAL A 14 17.82 -5.66 2.01
CA VAL A 14 16.55 -5.15 1.45
C VAL A 14 15.60 -6.32 1.16
N SER A 15 16.10 -7.42 0.62
CA SER A 15 15.29 -8.60 0.28
C SER A 15 14.75 -9.36 1.51
N GLU A 16 15.48 -9.37 2.63
CA GLU A 16 14.98 -9.97 3.90
C GLU A 16 13.83 -9.17 4.51
N LEU A 17 13.77 -7.84 4.29
CA LEU A 17 12.67 -6.99 4.77
C LEU A 17 11.38 -7.22 3.96
N GLU A 18 11.51 -7.55 2.67
CA GLU A 18 10.40 -7.92 1.78
C GLU A 18 9.92 -9.36 2.05
N SER A 19 10.82 -10.26 2.45
CA SER A 19 10.52 -11.67 2.72
C SER A 19 9.77 -11.91 4.05
N ARG A 20 9.82 -10.95 4.98
CA ARG A 20 8.95 -10.95 6.19
C ARG A 20 7.54 -10.42 5.94
N VAL A 21 7.22 -10.00 4.71
CA VAL A 21 5.84 -9.80 4.23
C VAL A 21 5.26 -11.18 3.88
N GLY A 22 5.27 -12.07 4.87
CA GLY A 22 4.70 -13.39 4.78
C GLY A 22 3.20 -13.27 4.67
N GLN A 23 2.71 -13.46 3.44
CA GLN A 23 1.30 -13.54 3.05
C GLN A 23 0.62 -12.15 3.07
N PRO A 24 0.12 -11.65 1.92
CA PRO A 24 -0.80 -10.53 1.96
C PRO A 24 -2.04 -11.03 2.70
N LEU A 25 -2.12 -10.77 4.01
CA LEU A 25 -3.41 -10.77 4.69
C LEU A 25 -4.31 -9.91 3.81
N PRO A 26 -5.48 -10.42 3.39
CA PRO A 26 -6.35 -9.67 2.51
C PRO A 26 -6.58 -8.31 3.17
N LEU A 27 -6.33 -7.23 2.43
CA LEU A 27 -6.39 -5.86 2.94
C LEU A 27 -7.70 -5.62 3.71
N ALA A 28 -8.78 -6.27 3.25
CA ALA A 28 -10.08 -6.37 3.92
C ALA A 28 -10.03 -6.86 5.38
N GLN A 29 -9.21 -7.86 5.72
CA GLN A 29 -9.08 -8.38 7.08
C GLN A 29 -8.33 -7.41 7.99
N SER A 30 -7.23 -6.82 7.50
CA SER A 30 -6.49 -5.78 8.22
C SER A 30 -7.36 -4.52 8.42
N LEU A 31 -8.15 -4.15 7.41
CA LEU A 31 -9.10 -3.05 7.48
C LEU A 31 -10.22 -3.33 8.48
N HIS A 32 -10.74 -4.56 8.52
CA HIS A 32 -11.76 -4.95 9.49
C HIS A 32 -11.26 -4.89 10.93
N GLN A 33 -10.00 -5.26 11.18
CA GLN A 33 -9.36 -5.10 12.49
C GLN A 33 -9.13 -3.62 12.83
N ALA A 34 -8.67 -2.81 11.86
CA ALA A 34 -8.45 -1.38 12.05
C ALA A 34 -9.74 -0.61 12.34
N LEU A 35 -10.88 -1.06 11.80
CA LEU A 35 -12.19 -0.44 11.98
C LEU A 35 -13.08 -1.23 12.94
N LEU A 36 -12.48 -2.06 13.81
CA LEU A 36 -13.22 -2.84 14.78
C LEU A 36 -13.95 -1.88 15.75
N GLY A 37 -15.27 -2.02 15.87
CA GLY A 37 -16.08 -1.15 16.72
C GLY A 37 -16.43 0.21 16.11
N ALA A 38 -16.04 0.47 14.86
CA ALA A 38 -16.47 1.66 14.12
C ALA A 38 -18.01 1.68 13.94
N VAL A 39 -18.64 2.82 14.23
CA VAL A 39 -20.08 3.02 14.02
C VAL A 39 -20.29 3.82 12.75
N PHE A 40 -20.79 3.16 11.71
CA PHE A 40 -21.05 3.80 10.41
C PHE A 40 -22.37 4.58 10.41
N PRO A 41 -22.49 5.63 9.56
CA PRO A 41 -21.54 6.06 8.54
C PRO A 41 -20.40 6.95 9.06
N LEU A 42 -19.18 6.80 8.52
CA LEU A 42 -17.99 7.58 8.90
C LEU A 42 -17.32 8.22 7.69
N THR A 43 -16.70 9.37 7.91
CA THR A 43 -15.88 10.07 6.91
C THR A 43 -14.47 9.49 6.80
N ALA A 44 -13.76 9.77 5.70
CA ALA A 44 -12.35 9.35 5.54
C ALA A 44 -11.44 9.81 6.71
N GLU A 45 -11.68 11.00 7.25
CA GLU A 45 -10.95 11.52 8.42
C GLU A 45 -11.28 10.70 9.68
N GLU A 46 -12.57 10.44 9.95
CA GLU A 46 -12.99 9.62 11.10
C GLU A 46 -12.50 8.18 10.99
N LEU A 47 -12.51 7.58 9.79
CA LEU A 47 -11.92 6.26 9.55
C LEU A 47 -10.43 6.23 9.89
N THR A 48 -9.70 7.29 9.53
CA THR A 48 -8.28 7.43 9.86
C THR A 48 -8.07 7.55 11.37
N TRP A 49 -8.93 8.30 12.07
CA TRP A 49 -8.90 8.40 13.53
C TRP A 49 -9.16 7.06 14.21
N VAL A 50 -10.21 6.35 13.79
CA VAL A 50 -10.57 5.04 14.34
C VAL A 50 -9.46 4.01 14.06
N ALA A 51 -8.92 3.98 12.84
CA ALA A 51 -7.81 3.11 12.49
C ALA A 51 -6.56 3.41 13.33
N ARG A 52 -6.28 4.69 13.59
CA ARG A 52 -5.15 5.09 14.44
C ARG A 52 -5.36 4.67 15.90
N GLU A 53 -6.58 4.81 16.42
CA GLU A 53 -6.93 4.40 17.78
C GLU A 53 -6.82 2.88 17.96
N ASN A 54 -7.10 2.11 16.90
CA ASN A 54 -6.94 0.67 16.86
C ASN A 54 -5.52 0.22 16.46
N GLU A 55 -4.52 1.11 16.52
CA GLU A 55 -3.12 0.81 16.20
C GLU A 55 -2.92 0.17 14.82
N ALA A 56 -3.72 0.60 13.83
CA ALA A 56 -3.64 0.07 12.47
C ALA A 56 -2.25 0.28 11.84
N SER A 57 -1.89 -0.64 10.94
CA SER A 57 -0.64 -0.57 10.19
C SER A 57 -0.51 0.75 9.42
N PRO A 58 0.70 1.35 9.34
CA PRO A 58 0.92 2.58 8.58
C PRO A 58 0.47 2.47 7.13
N THR A 59 0.55 1.29 6.52
CA THR A 59 0.02 1.03 5.17
C THR A 59 -1.48 1.27 5.08
N VAL A 60 -2.26 0.83 6.09
CA VAL A 60 -3.72 1.06 6.15
C VAL A 60 -4.02 2.54 6.34
N LEU A 61 -3.27 3.24 7.21
CA LEU A 61 -3.45 4.67 7.42
C LEU A 61 -3.13 5.50 6.15
N SER A 62 -2.08 5.14 5.42
CA SER A 62 -1.76 5.77 4.13
C SER A 62 -2.88 5.57 3.11
N LEU A 63 -3.45 4.36 3.05
CA LEU A 63 -4.57 4.02 2.17
C LEU A 63 -5.85 4.77 2.55
N LEU A 64 -6.18 4.85 3.84
CA LEU A 64 -7.33 5.65 4.31
C LEU A 64 -7.15 7.14 4.05
N GLY A 65 -5.91 7.64 4.10
CA GLY A 65 -5.58 9.04 3.85
C GLY A 65 -5.72 9.48 2.38
N VAL A 66 -5.69 8.55 1.43
CA VAL A 66 -5.91 8.83 -0.01
C VAL A 66 -7.36 8.67 -0.45
N LEU A 67 -8.22 8.12 0.41
CA LEU A 67 -9.63 7.94 0.09
C LEU A 67 -10.32 9.27 -0.28
N PRO A 68 -11.29 9.23 -1.21
CA PRO A 68 -12.05 10.41 -1.55
C PRO A 68 -12.78 10.96 -0.31
N ARG A 69 -12.81 12.30 -0.21
CA ARG A 69 -13.57 12.98 0.83
C ARG A 69 -15.05 12.65 0.65
N GLY A 70 -15.59 11.87 1.58
CA GLY A 70 -16.94 11.35 1.53
C GLY A 70 -17.29 10.60 2.80
N SER A 71 -18.53 10.15 2.87
CA SER A 71 -19.02 9.32 3.96
C SER A 71 -19.18 7.90 3.46
N PHE A 72 -18.61 6.95 4.21
CA PHE A 72 -18.67 5.53 3.90
C PHE A 72 -19.74 4.89 4.79
N PRO A 73 -20.70 4.14 4.23
CA PRO A 73 -21.79 3.53 5.00
C PRO A 73 -21.40 2.21 5.69
N SER A 74 -20.25 1.62 5.35
CA SER A 74 -19.82 0.32 5.87
C SER A 74 -18.33 0.07 5.60
N VAL A 75 -17.73 -0.90 6.32
CA VAL A 75 -16.35 -1.37 6.08
C VAL A 75 -16.17 -1.87 4.64
N ASP A 76 -17.17 -2.56 4.09
CA ASP A 76 -17.16 -3.07 2.72
C ASP A 76 -17.06 -1.94 1.68
N ALA A 77 -17.81 -0.85 1.87
CA ALA A 77 -17.72 0.32 0.99
C ALA A 77 -16.33 0.98 1.03
N VAL A 78 -15.65 0.92 2.19
CA VAL A 78 -14.26 1.38 2.32
C VAL A 78 -13.31 0.45 1.57
N ALA A 79 -13.48 -0.87 1.71
CA ALA A 79 -12.66 -1.86 0.99
C ALA A 79 -12.79 -1.69 -0.53
N VAL A 80 -14.02 -1.58 -1.04
CA VAL A 80 -14.28 -1.34 -2.47
C VAL A 80 -13.61 -0.04 -2.95
N ALA A 81 -13.71 1.04 -2.17
CA ALA A 81 -13.07 2.31 -2.54
C ALA A 81 -11.54 2.23 -2.56
N LEU A 82 -10.94 1.43 -1.67
CA LEU A 82 -9.50 1.17 -1.65
C LEU A 82 -9.05 0.29 -2.83
N GLU A 83 -9.83 -0.73 -3.19
CA GLU A 83 -9.56 -1.58 -4.36
C GLU A 83 -9.60 -0.75 -5.66
N GLN A 84 -10.60 0.12 -5.80
CA GLN A 84 -10.73 1.00 -6.97
C GLN A 84 -9.59 2.03 -7.10
N ASP A 85 -9.04 2.51 -5.98
CA ASP A 85 -7.88 3.42 -6.00
C ASP A 85 -6.59 2.66 -6.33
N ALA A 86 -6.42 1.43 -5.81
CA ALA A 86 -5.30 0.57 -6.14
C ALA A 86 -5.25 0.22 -7.64
N GLU A 87 -6.40 -0.05 -8.27
CA GLU A 87 -6.51 -0.26 -9.73
C GLU A 87 -6.17 1.01 -10.53
N ARG A 88 -6.37 2.20 -9.93
CA ARG A 88 -6.00 3.49 -10.54
C ARG A 88 -4.52 3.82 -10.41
N ALA A 89 -3.83 3.20 -9.45
CA ALA A 89 -2.42 3.44 -9.13
C ALA A 89 -1.43 2.67 -10.04
N GLU A 90 -1.90 1.84 -10.98
CA GLU A 90 -1.05 1.14 -11.95
C GLU A 90 -0.71 2.01 -13.19
N PRO A 91 0.47 1.81 -13.81
CA PRO A 91 1.70 2.49 -13.48
C PRO A 91 2.02 3.59 -14.51
N LEU A 92 2.87 4.55 -14.11
CA LEU A 92 3.55 5.44 -15.05
C LEU A 92 4.08 4.62 -16.25
N PRO A 93 3.77 5.00 -17.51
CA PRO A 93 4.32 4.30 -18.65
C PRO A 93 5.84 4.43 -18.60
N GLU A 94 6.52 3.29 -18.49
CA GLU A 94 7.95 3.17 -18.68
C GLU A 94 8.36 3.99 -19.91
N PRO A 95 9.33 4.94 -19.80
CA PRO A 95 9.89 5.57 -20.97
C PRO A 95 10.60 4.47 -21.74
N ARG A 96 9.94 4.03 -22.83
CA ARG A 96 10.40 2.98 -23.73
C ARG A 96 11.90 3.10 -23.92
N ALA A 97 12.60 2.04 -23.52
CA ALA A 97 13.98 1.78 -23.89
C ALA A 97 14.11 1.98 -25.40
N SER A 98 14.58 3.17 -25.79
CA SER A 98 14.89 3.50 -27.17
C SER A 98 16.19 2.80 -27.50
N THR A 99 16.05 1.54 -27.89
CA THR A 99 17.03 0.85 -28.71
C THR A 99 17.12 1.59 -30.04
N LEU A 100 18.16 2.40 -30.19
CA LEU A 100 18.69 2.79 -31.50
C LEU A 100 20.21 2.71 -31.44
N THR A 101 20.65 1.45 -31.52
CA THR A 101 21.81 1.03 -32.31
C THR A 101 21.66 1.54 -33.75
N SER A 102 22.78 1.78 -34.44
CA SER A 102 22.91 2.16 -35.87
C SER A 102 22.51 3.60 -36.23
N SER A 103 23.22 4.38 -37.04
CA SER A 103 24.43 4.20 -37.85
C SER A 103 24.84 5.56 -38.44
N ARG A 104 26.11 5.96 -38.29
CA ARG A 104 27.06 6.45 -39.32
C ARG A 104 28.13 7.36 -38.73
#